data_AF-H2ZRL8-F1
#
_entry.id   AF-H2ZRL8-F1
#
_cell.length_a   1.000
_cell.length_b   1.000
_cell.length_c   1.000
_cell.angle_alpha   90.00
_cell.angle_beta   90.00
_cell.angle_gamma   90.00
#
_symmetry.space_group_name_H-M   'P 1'
#
loop_
_entity.id
_entity.type
_entity.pdbx_description
1 polymer ?
#
loop_
_entity_poly.entity_id
_entity_poly.type
_entity_poly.pdbx_seq_one_letter_code
_entity_poly.pdbx_strand_id
1 'polypeptide(L)'
;VAGLLFQTAKDAGVNYDSICGVPYTALPLATIICSSNEIPMLLRRKEAKDYGTRRLVEGTITPGQVCLIIEDVVTSGSSVFETTEVLKKEGLVVKDAIVLIDREQGGKARLEEAGICLHSVCSLSRLLEILHKRERIDAEMLETVRKFIRENNTWKPARENRLPPAANVCKEMSYAARAELPGAHPLAARLFEVMEKKQTNLCLSADVTDSEELLGLADSLGPEICVLKTHVDILSDYSAGVTEQLKALADHHGFLIFEDRKFADIGNTVKKQYEGNCGNGGSSNFHFRA
;
A
#
# COMPACT_ATOMS: atom_id res chain seq x y z
N VAL A 1 7.69 -18.22 4.13
CA VAL A 1 6.77 -17.17 4.64
C VAL A 1 5.46 -17.74 5.12
N ALA A 2 4.64 -18.36 4.25
CA ALA A 2 3.36 -18.98 4.63
C ALA A 2 3.46 -19.92 5.86
N GLY A 3 4.49 -20.78 5.91
CA GLY A 3 4.72 -21.65 7.07
C GLY A 3 5.00 -20.90 8.38
N LEU A 4 5.66 -19.73 8.34
CA LEU A 4 5.90 -18.93 9.55
C LEU A 4 4.62 -18.30 10.07
N LEU A 5 3.79 -17.73 9.18
CA LEU A 5 2.47 -17.22 9.55
C LEU A 5 1.62 -18.30 10.19
N PHE A 6 1.59 -19.49 9.58
CA PHE A 6 0.82 -20.61 10.13
C PHE A 6 1.37 -21.11 11.47
N GLN A 7 2.70 -21.14 11.63
CA GLN A 7 3.32 -21.50 12.90
C GLN A 7 2.99 -20.47 13.99
N THR A 8 3.01 -19.17 13.69
CA THR A 8 2.58 -18.12 14.62
C THR A 8 1.13 -18.32 15.07
N ALA A 9 0.22 -18.71 14.17
CA ALA A 9 -1.15 -19.06 14.54
C ALA A 9 -1.20 -20.25 15.52
N LYS A 10 -0.41 -21.31 15.26
CA LYS A 10 -0.32 -22.48 16.15
C LYS A 10 0.24 -22.13 17.53
N ASP A 11 1.33 -21.36 17.56
CA ASP A 11 1.99 -20.96 18.80
C ASP A 11 1.10 -20.06 19.66
N ALA A 12 0.28 -19.21 19.02
CA ALA A 12 -0.72 -18.39 19.68
C ALA A 12 -1.96 -19.17 20.17
N GLY A 13 -2.12 -20.43 19.75
CA GLY A 13 -3.27 -21.26 20.14
C GLY A 13 -4.61 -20.74 19.64
N VAL A 14 -4.63 -20.06 18.48
CA VAL A 14 -5.88 -19.48 17.93
C VAL A 14 -6.79 -20.56 17.36
N ASN A 15 -8.10 -20.39 17.56
CA ASN A 15 -9.13 -21.31 17.06
C ASN A 15 -9.89 -20.67 15.91
N TYR A 16 -10.04 -21.39 14.80
CA TYR A 16 -10.69 -20.91 13.58
C TYR A 16 -11.22 -22.08 12.75
N ASP A 17 -12.26 -21.80 11.96
CA ASP A 17 -12.90 -22.74 11.03
C ASP A 17 -12.48 -22.50 9.57
N SER A 18 -12.05 -21.26 9.28
CA SER A 18 -11.64 -20.84 7.93
C SER A 18 -10.59 -19.72 7.99
N ILE A 19 -9.92 -19.48 6.86
CA ILE A 19 -8.94 -18.42 6.71
C ILE A 19 -9.34 -17.46 5.58
N CYS A 20 -9.18 -16.15 5.79
CA CYS A 20 -9.31 -15.13 4.76
C CYS A 20 -8.02 -14.29 4.68
N GLY A 21 -7.43 -14.22 3.49
CA GLY A 21 -6.34 -13.27 3.23
C GLY A 21 -6.88 -11.86 3.00
N VAL A 22 -6.17 -10.84 3.49
CA VAL A 22 -6.48 -9.45 3.12
C VAL A 22 -6.04 -9.19 1.66
N PRO A 23 -6.89 -8.60 0.81
CA PRO A 23 -6.51 -8.31 -0.57
C PRO A 23 -5.41 -7.24 -0.67
N TYR A 24 -4.40 -7.38 -1.52
CA TYR A 24 -4.16 -8.47 -2.49
C TYR A 24 -2.98 -9.36 -2.11
N THR A 25 -1.94 -8.80 -1.48
CA THR A 25 -0.66 -9.47 -1.24
C THR A 25 -0.77 -10.68 -0.30
N ALA A 26 -1.72 -10.66 0.65
CA ALA A 26 -1.90 -11.78 1.56
C ALA A 26 -2.72 -12.93 0.96
N LEU A 27 -3.35 -12.76 -0.21
CA LEU A 27 -4.17 -13.81 -0.84
C LEU A 27 -3.35 -15.06 -1.22
N PRO A 28 -2.18 -14.96 -1.89
CA PRO A 28 -1.36 -16.15 -2.17
C PRO A 28 -0.82 -16.80 -0.89
N LEU A 29 -0.51 -16.01 0.14
CA LEU A 29 -0.04 -16.53 1.43
C LEU A 29 -1.15 -17.36 2.12
N ALA A 30 -2.36 -16.81 2.21
CA ALA A 30 -3.53 -17.52 2.72
C ALA A 30 -3.83 -18.78 1.89
N THR A 31 -3.73 -18.70 0.56
CA THR A 31 -3.94 -19.84 -0.35
C THR A 31 -2.98 -20.97 -0.05
N ILE A 32 -1.68 -20.68 0.10
CA ILE A 32 -0.67 -21.70 0.41
C ILE A 32 -0.92 -22.31 1.79
N ILE A 33 -1.28 -21.50 2.80
CA ILE A 33 -1.60 -21.99 4.15
C ILE A 33 -2.80 -22.95 4.08
N CYS A 34 -3.88 -22.55 3.41
CA CYS A 34 -5.09 -23.35 3.30
C CYS A 34 -4.84 -24.65 2.53
N SER A 35 -4.18 -24.55 1.37
CA SER A 35 -3.88 -25.71 0.52
C SER A 35 -2.95 -26.72 1.19
N SER A 36 -2.00 -26.27 2.01
CA SER A 36 -1.02 -27.16 2.65
C SER A 36 -1.57 -27.86 3.90
N ASN A 37 -2.68 -27.37 4.47
CA ASN A 37 -3.22 -27.82 5.74
C ASN A 37 -4.70 -28.23 5.67
N GLU A 38 -5.26 -28.29 4.46
CA GLU A 38 -6.66 -28.69 4.19
C GLU A 38 -7.69 -27.82 4.95
N ILE A 39 -7.42 -26.51 5.06
CA ILE A 39 -8.29 -25.55 5.75
C ILE A 39 -9.19 -24.85 4.72
N PRO A 40 -10.50 -24.65 5.00
CA PRO A 40 -11.38 -23.84 4.15
C PRO A 40 -10.86 -22.40 4.00
N MET A 41 -10.79 -21.92 2.76
CA MET A 41 -10.40 -20.54 2.45
C MET A 41 -11.62 -19.70 2.04
N LEU A 42 -11.68 -18.48 2.55
CA LEU A 42 -12.56 -17.42 2.07
C LEU A 42 -11.76 -16.39 1.27
N LEU A 43 -12.36 -15.88 0.21
CA LEU A 43 -11.78 -14.86 -0.65
C LEU A 43 -12.58 -13.58 -0.54
N ARG A 44 -12.02 -12.57 0.14
CA ARG A 44 -12.58 -11.21 0.10
C ARG A 44 -12.21 -10.55 -1.23
N ARG A 45 -13.20 -9.96 -1.89
CA ARG A 45 -13.00 -9.09 -3.05
C ARG A 45 -12.95 -7.64 -2.60
N LYS A 46 -12.07 -6.84 -3.20
CA LYS A 46 -11.96 -5.41 -2.90
C LYS A 46 -13.11 -4.62 -3.50
N GLU A 47 -13.55 -4.99 -4.70
CA GLU A 47 -14.70 -4.41 -5.38
C GLU A 47 -15.82 -5.46 -5.57
N ALA A 48 -17.07 -5.01 -5.46
CA ALA A 48 -18.23 -5.81 -5.84
C ALA A 48 -18.27 -5.98 -7.36
N LYS A 49 -18.79 -7.12 -7.86
CA LYS A 49 -19.11 -7.26 -9.29
C LYS A 49 -20.29 -6.34 -9.63
N ASP A 50 -20.27 -5.71 -10.81
CA ASP A 50 -21.42 -4.93 -11.33
C ASP A 50 -22.64 -5.81 -11.67
N TYR A 51 -22.40 -7.10 -11.95
CA TYR A 51 -23.41 -8.10 -12.32
C TYR A 51 -23.36 -9.33 -11.39
N GLY A 52 -24.53 -9.88 -11.03
CA GLY A 52 -24.67 -11.05 -10.15
C GLY A 52 -25.01 -10.70 -8.69
N THR A 53 -24.69 -11.60 -7.75
CA THR A 53 -25.11 -11.51 -6.32
C THR A 53 -24.40 -10.40 -5.50
N ARG A 54 -23.49 -9.62 -6.11
CA ARG A 54 -22.73 -8.51 -5.49
C ARG A 54 -22.01 -8.87 -4.18
N ARG A 55 -21.79 -10.17 -3.91
CA ARG A 55 -21.10 -10.62 -2.69
C ARG A 55 -19.64 -10.20 -2.70
N LEU A 56 -19.19 -9.70 -1.54
CA LEU A 56 -17.81 -9.28 -1.31
C LEU A 56 -16.93 -10.43 -0.78
N VAL A 57 -17.53 -11.55 -0.40
CA VAL A 57 -16.83 -12.74 0.09
C VAL A 57 -17.26 -13.95 -0.75
N GLU A 58 -16.28 -14.64 -1.31
CA GLU A 58 -16.46 -15.92 -2.02
C GLU A 58 -15.95 -17.07 -1.13
N GLY A 59 -16.62 -18.22 -1.18
CA GLY A 59 -16.34 -19.39 -0.34
C GLY A 59 -17.58 -19.89 0.40
N THR A 60 -17.42 -20.96 1.19
CA THR A 60 -18.50 -21.55 1.99
C THR A 60 -18.58 -20.85 3.33
N ILE A 61 -19.69 -20.15 3.58
CA ILE A 61 -19.91 -19.36 4.80
C ILE A 61 -21.01 -20.01 5.62
N THR A 62 -20.70 -20.38 6.87
CA THR A 62 -21.70 -20.75 7.87
C THR A 62 -21.70 -19.70 8.98
N PRO A 63 -22.83 -19.00 9.24
CA PRO A 63 -22.89 -18.01 10.31
C PRO A 63 -22.43 -18.57 11.66
N GLY A 64 -21.68 -17.77 12.40
CA GLY A 64 -21.08 -18.15 13.68
C GLY A 64 -19.70 -18.81 13.58
N GLN A 65 -19.26 -19.23 12.38
CA GLN A 65 -17.90 -19.72 12.18
C GLN A 65 -16.85 -18.64 12.42
N VAL A 66 -15.71 -19.05 12.96
CA VAL A 66 -14.57 -18.19 13.23
C VAL A 66 -13.65 -18.15 12.02
N CYS A 67 -13.40 -16.96 11.48
CA CYS A 67 -12.46 -16.75 10.39
C CYS A 67 -11.18 -16.10 10.91
N LEU A 68 -10.04 -16.73 10.63
CA LEU A 68 -8.71 -16.17 10.87
C LEU A 68 -8.31 -15.25 9.71
N ILE A 69 -7.82 -14.05 10.01
CA ILE A 69 -7.28 -13.15 8.99
C ILE A 69 -5.78 -13.38 8.81
N ILE A 70 -5.32 -13.40 7.56
CA ILE A 70 -3.90 -13.40 7.20
C ILE A 70 -3.57 -12.09 6.47
N GLU A 71 -2.52 -11.42 6.92
CA GLU A 71 -2.01 -10.17 6.35
C GLU A 71 -0.49 -10.23 6.14
N ASP A 72 0.02 -9.44 5.19
CA ASP A 72 1.47 -9.30 4.99
C ASP A 72 2.08 -8.24 5.93
N VAL A 73 1.57 -7.02 5.91
CA VAL A 73 2.11 -5.89 6.69
C VAL A 73 0.99 -5.08 7.33
N VAL A 74 1.12 -4.81 8.63
CA VAL A 74 0.19 -3.94 9.36
C VAL A 74 0.88 -2.63 9.72
N THR A 75 0.23 -1.51 9.39
CA THR A 75 0.57 -0.14 9.84
C THR A 75 -0.45 0.39 10.84
N SER A 76 -1.56 0.90 10.33
CA SER A 76 -2.69 1.44 11.10
C SER A 76 -3.75 0.39 11.42
N GLY A 77 -3.66 -0.79 10.81
CA GLY A 77 -4.66 -1.86 10.93
C GLY A 77 -5.94 -1.64 10.13
N SER A 78 -6.06 -0.59 9.30
CA SER A 78 -7.27 -0.31 8.50
C SER A 78 -7.68 -1.50 7.62
N SER A 79 -6.75 -2.09 6.87
CA SER A 79 -7.05 -3.15 5.90
C SER A 79 -7.61 -4.42 6.57
N VAL A 80 -7.02 -4.80 7.71
CA VAL A 80 -7.50 -5.90 8.55
C VAL A 80 -8.88 -5.55 9.12
N PHE A 81 -9.06 -4.35 9.66
CA PHE A 81 -10.34 -3.90 10.22
C PHE A 81 -11.46 -3.91 9.18
N GLU A 82 -11.23 -3.36 7.99
CA GLU A 82 -12.19 -3.36 6.88
C GLU A 82 -12.55 -4.79 6.44
N THR A 83 -11.56 -5.69 6.40
CA THR A 83 -11.78 -7.11 6.10
C THR A 83 -12.68 -7.74 7.16
N THR A 84 -12.39 -7.49 8.44
CA THR A 84 -13.21 -7.96 9.56
C THR A 84 -14.66 -7.47 9.47
N GLU A 85 -14.87 -6.20 9.16
CA GLU A 85 -16.23 -5.65 9.04
C GLU A 85 -17.02 -6.30 7.91
N VAL A 86 -16.37 -6.61 6.79
CA VAL A 86 -17.00 -7.35 5.68
C VAL A 86 -17.35 -8.78 6.11
N LEU A 87 -16.44 -9.50 6.77
CA LEU A 87 -16.68 -10.86 7.23
C LEU A 87 -17.79 -10.92 8.30
N LYS A 88 -17.80 -9.97 9.24
CA LYS A 88 -18.85 -9.85 10.28
C LYS A 88 -20.23 -9.63 9.67
N LYS A 89 -20.34 -8.84 8.60
CA LYS A 89 -21.62 -8.63 7.87
C LYS A 89 -22.15 -9.89 7.20
N GLU A 90 -21.26 -10.83 6.84
CA GLU A 90 -21.64 -12.15 6.32
C GLU A 90 -21.93 -13.17 7.45
N GLY A 91 -21.92 -12.73 8.71
CA GLY A 91 -22.26 -13.55 9.88
C GLY A 91 -21.08 -14.33 10.46
N LEU A 92 -19.85 -14.05 10.04
CA LEU A 92 -18.65 -14.68 10.59
C LEU A 92 -18.16 -13.96 11.84
N VAL A 93 -17.45 -14.71 12.69
CA VAL A 93 -16.76 -14.19 13.86
C VAL A 93 -15.28 -14.03 13.52
N VAL A 94 -14.69 -12.87 13.82
CA VAL A 94 -13.25 -12.64 13.66
C VAL A 94 -12.68 -12.22 14.99
N LYS A 95 -11.71 -13.01 15.49
CA LYS A 95 -11.06 -12.80 16.80
C LYS A 95 -9.57 -12.54 16.68
N ASP A 96 -8.95 -13.04 15.62
CA ASP A 96 -7.50 -13.07 15.48
C ASP A 96 -7.08 -12.68 14.06
N ALA A 97 -5.95 -11.99 13.97
CA ALA A 97 -5.27 -11.71 12.71
C ALA A 97 -3.79 -12.05 12.86
N ILE A 98 -3.23 -12.75 11.86
CA ILE A 98 -1.79 -13.04 11.78
C ILE A 98 -1.17 -12.17 10.70
N VAL A 99 -0.08 -11.49 11.04
CA VAL A 99 0.67 -10.63 10.12
C VAL A 99 2.14 -11.03 10.05
N LEU A 100 2.77 -10.89 8.88
CA LEU A 100 4.21 -11.15 8.77
C LEU A 100 5.02 -10.03 9.45
N ILE A 101 4.71 -8.77 9.15
CA ILE A 101 5.39 -7.60 9.72
C ILE A 101 4.38 -6.64 10.37
N ASP A 102 4.51 -6.41 11.67
CA ASP A 102 3.87 -5.27 12.34
C ASP A 102 4.82 -4.06 12.31
N ARG A 103 4.39 -2.96 11.70
CA ARG A 103 5.17 -1.71 11.65
C ARG A 103 5.12 -0.91 12.94
N GLU A 104 4.31 -1.32 13.91
CA GLU A 104 4.21 -0.71 15.24
C GLU A 104 3.72 0.75 15.23
N GLN A 105 2.85 1.07 14.27
CA GLN A 105 2.32 2.43 14.04
C GLN A 105 0.83 2.57 14.41
N GLY A 106 0.36 1.80 15.40
CA GLY A 106 -1.00 1.90 15.95
C GLY A 106 -1.97 0.77 15.56
N GLY A 107 -1.59 -0.10 14.63
CA GLY A 107 -2.44 -1.20 14.16
C GLY A 107 -2.89 -2.15 15.26
N LYS A 108 -1.98 -2.59 16.14
CA LYS A 108 -2.32 -3.47 17.27
C LYS A 108 -3.42 -2.88 18.18
N ALA A 109 -3.25 -1.63 18.61
CA ALA A 109 -4.18 -0.95 19.51
C ALA A 109 -5.57 -0.77 18.86
N ARG A 110 -5.61 -0.41 17.57
CA ARG A 110 -6.87 -0.27 16.84
C ARG A 110 -7.62 -1.60 16.73
N LEU A 111 -6.90 -2.68 16.38
CA LEU A 111 -7.50 -3.99 16.22
C LEU A 111 -8.00 -4.54 17.56
N GLU A 112 -7.25 -4.32 18.65
CA GLU A 112 -7.65 -4.70 20.00
C GLU A 112 -8.95 -4.00 20.43
N GLU A 113 -9.10 -2.70 20.13
CA GLU A 113 -10.34 -1.94 20.37
C GLU A 113 -11.54 -2.50 19.58
N ALA A 114 -11.28 -3.11 18.41
CA ALA A 114 -12.28 -3.79 17.59
C ALA A 114 -12.52 -5.27 18.01
N GLY A 115 -11.87 -5.73 19.09
CA GLY A 115 -11.96 -7.10 19.59
C GLY A 115 -11.15 -8.12 18.80
N ILE A 116 -10.09 -7.69 18.10
CA ILE A 116 -9.24 -8.52 17.25
C ILE A 116 -7.82 -8.54 17.84
N CYS A 117 -7.31 -9.72 18.19
CA CYS A 117 -5.93 -9.91 18.62
C CYS A 117 -5.00 -9.99 17.40
N LEU A 118 -4.00 -9.10 17.32
CA LEU A 118 -2.99 -9.10 16.27
C LEU A 118 -1.75 -9.89 16.72
N HIS A 119 -1.40 -10.91 15.96
CA HIS A 119 -0.21 -11.74 16.16
C HIS A 119 0.78 -11.51 15.02
N SER A 120 2.00 -11.07 15.30
CA SER A 120 3.01 -10.78 14.28
C SER A 120 4.17 -11.78 14.31
N VAL A 121 4.65 -12.18 13.13
CA VAL A 121 5.87 -12.99 13.01
C VAL A 121 7.10 -12.15 13.38
N CYS A 122 7.11 -10.88 12.97
CA CYS A 122 8.20 -9.95 13.26
C CYS A 122 7.64 -8.53 13.43
N SER A 123 8.21 -7.77 14.36
CA SER A 123 8.00 -6.33 14.44
C SER A 123 9.04 -5.58 13.59
N LEU A 124 8.72 -4.36 13.16
CA LEU A 124 9.67 -3.51 12.45
C LEU A 124 10.87 -3.16 13.33
N SER A 125 10.67 -2.88 14.62
CA SER A 125 11.78 -2.71 15.57
C SER A 125 12.75 -3.90 15.57
N ARG A 126 12.21 -5.12 15.63
CA ARG A 126 13.01 -6.34 15.63
C ARG A 126 13.74 -6.56 14.30
N LEU A 127 13.07 -6.28 13.18
CA LEU A 127 13.69 -6.35 11.86
C LEU A 127 14.88 -5.39 11.76
N LEU A 128 14.73 -4.15 12.22
CA LEU A 128 15.80 -3.15 12.20
C LEU A 128 17.00 -3.56 13.06
N GLU A 129 16.76 -4.13 14.25
CA GLU A 129 17.84 -4.69 15.09
C GLU A 129 18.63 -5.79 14.37
N ILE A 130 17.93 -6.69 13.67
CA ILE A 130 18.56 -7.77 12.91
C ILE A 130 19.38 -7.21 11.75
N LEU A 131 18.83 -6.24 11.00
CA LEU A 131 19.51 -5.61 9.88
C LEU A 131 20.76 -4.86 10.34
N HIS A 132 20.68 -4.14 11.46
CA HIS A 132 21.83 -3.43 12.03
C HIS A 132 22.91 -4.41 12.50
N LYS A 133 22.53 -5.48 13.22
CA LYS A 133 23.46 -6.54 13.66
C LYS A 133 24.15 -7.26 12.49
N ARG A 134 23.51 -7.28 11.32
CA ARG A 134 24.04 -7.86 10.07
C ARG A 134 24.76 -6.83 9.19
N GLU A 135 24.99 -5.62 9.72
CA GLU A 135 25.67 -4.52 9.03
C GLU A 135 25.01 -4.18 7.68
N ARG A 136 23.68 -4.33 7.59
CA ARG A 136 22.87 -3.94 6.43
C ARG A 136 22.35 -2.51 6.52
N ILE A 137 22.30 -1.96 7.74
CA ILE A 137 22.01 -0.56 8.03
C ILE A 137 22.96 -0.08 9.14
N ASP A 138 23.36 1.19 9.08
CA ASP A 138 24.17 1.81 10.12
C ASP A 138 23.31 2.28 11.32
N ALA A 139 23.98 2.80 12.35
CA ALA A 139 23.33 3.29 13.56
C ALA A 139 22.49 4.56 13.31
N GLU A 140 22.89 5.39 12.34
CA GLU A 140 22.19 6.63 12.01
C GLU A 140 20.81 6.35 11.38
N MET A 141 20.77 5.44 10.40
CA MET A 141 19.54 4.96 9.78
C MET A 141 18.63 4.29 10.80
N LEU A 142 19.19 3.45 11.68
CA LEU A 142 18.43 2.79 12.74
C LEU A 142 17.71 3.81 13.65
N GLU A 143 18.42 4.84 14.11
CA GLU A 143 17.83 5.89 14.96
C GLU A 143 16.81 6.75 14.20
N THR A 144 17.09 7.05 12.93
CA THR A 144 16.16 7.78 12.06
C THR A 144 14.82 7.06 11.93
N VAL A 145 14.85 5.74 11.64
CA VAL A 145 13.63 4.95 11.50
C VAL A 145 12.91 4.77 12.85
N ARG A 146 13.65 4.58 13.96
CA ARG A 146 13.05 4.54 15.32
C ARG A 146 12.34 5.84 15.67
N LYS A 147 12.93 6.98 15.33
CA LYS A 147 12.29 8.28 15.50
C LYS A 147 11.02 8.36 14.66
N PHE A 148 11.09 7.97 13.38
CA PHE A 148 9.93 7.95 12.50
C PHE A 148 8.76 7.11 13.07
N ILE A 149 9.02 5.89 13.55
CA ILE A 149 7.97 5.03 14.14
C ILE A 149 7.29 5.72 15.33
N ARG A 150 8.06 6.35 16.22
CA ARG A 150 7.52 7.06 17.40
C ARG A 150 6.66 8.26 17.02
N GLU A 151 7.09 9.04 16.04
CA GLU A 151 6.40 10.28 15.63
C GLU A 151 5.18 10.02 14.75
N ASN A 152 5.13 8.87 14.07
CA ASN A 152 4.08 8.53 13.09
C ASN A 152 3.16 7.42 13.58
N ASN A 153 2.74 7.46 14.84
CA ASN A 153 1.68 6.60 15.34
C ASN A 153 0.32 7.09 14.81
N THR A 154 -0.38 6.21 14.10
CA THR A 154 -1.61 6.55 13.37
C THR A 154 -2.89 6.37 14.18
N TRP A 155 -2.83 5.75 15.36
CA TRP A 155 -4.00 5.48 16.21
C TRP A 155 -3.89 6.15 17.57
N LYS A 156 -4.93 6.90 17.95
CA LYS A 156 -5.11 7.46 19.30
C LYS A 156 -6.40 6.88 19.90
N PRO A 157 -6.38 6.32 21.13
CA PRO A 157 -7.55 5.69 21.74
C PRO A 157 -8.72 6.67 21.92
N ALA A 158 -9.95 6.16 21.85
CA ALA A 158 -11.19 6.94 21.91
C ALA A 158 -11.39 7.81 23.18
N ARG A 159 -10.57 7.67 24.24
CA ARG A 159 -10.66 8.56 25.42
C ARG A 159 -10.34 10.03 25.13
N GLU A 160 -9.67 10.35 24.01
CA GLU A 160 -9.45 11.73 23.57
C GLU A 160 -10.41 12.21 22.46
N ASN A 161 -11.21 11.31 21.86
CA ASN A 161 -12.12 11.62 20.76
C ASN A 161 -13.59 11.56 21.18
N ARG A 162 -14.01 12.51 22.03
CA ARG A 162 -15.40 13.01 21.95
C ARG A 162 -15.46 14.11 20.89
N LEU A 163 -15.24 13.73 19.64
CA LEU A 163 -15.77 14.49 18.52
C LEU A 163 -17.16 13.91 18.21
N PRO A 164 -18.18 14.75 17.99
CA PRO A 164 -19.49 14.26 17.57
C PRO A 164 -19.33 13.43 16.29
N PRO A 165 -20.25 12.48 16.01
CA PRO A 165 -20.19 11.68 14.80
C PRO A 165 -19.98 12.62 13.62
N ALA A 166 -18.90 12.41 12.87
CA ALA A 166 -18.64 13.19 11.68
C ALA A 166 -19.84 12.98 10.76
N ALA A 167 -20.74 13.96 10.75
CA ALA A 167 -21.72 14.07 9.71
C ALA A 167 -20.91 14.11 8.41
N ASN A 168 -21.10 13.09 7.56
CA ASN A 168 -20.54 13.03 6.22
C ASN A 168 -21.15 14.17 5.39
N VAL A 169 -20.67 15.38 5.65
CA VAL A 169 -20.70 16.50 4.74
C VAL A 169 -19.23 16.83 4.56
N CYS A 170 -18.56 16.03 3.72
CA CYS A 170 -17.33 16.51 3.11
C CYS A 170 -17.77 17.73 2.29
N LYS A 171 -17.63 18.93 2.84
CA LYS A 171 -17.62 20.13 2.00
C LYS A 171 -16.37 19.94 1.15
N GLU A 172 -16.55 19.44 -0.08
CA GLU A 172 -15.45 19.24 -1.00
C GLU A 172 -14.72 20.58 -1.15
N MET A 173 -13.55 20.67 -0.55
CA MET A 173 -12.67 21.82 -0.72
C MET A 173 -12.15 21.79 -2.15
N SER A 174 -12.10 22.95 -2.80
CA SER A 174 -11.44 23.07 -4.10
C SER A 174 -9.97 22.67 -4.00
N TYR A 175 -9.36 22.32 -5.13
CA TYR A 175 -7.94 22.00 -5.14
C TYR A 175 -7.11 23.23 -4.73
N ALA A 176 -7.50 24.44 -5.17
CA ALA A 176 -6.90 25.69 -4.68
C ALA A 176 -6.90 25.79 -3.14
N ALA A 177 -8.06 25.57 -2.50
CA ALA A 177 -8.16 25.64 -1.04
C ALA A 177 -7.33 24.57 -0.34
N ARG A 178 -7.15 23.40 -0.97
CA ARG A 178 -6.30 22.32 -0.44
C ARG A 178 -4.81 22.64 -0.58
N ALA A 179 -4.41 23.36 -1.63
CA ALA A 179 -3.02 23.79 -1.82
C ALA A 179 -2.56 24.77 -0.72
N GLU A 180 -3.47 25.62 -0.23
CA GLU A 180 -3.20 26.64 0.78
C GLU A 180 -3.33 26.15 2.24
N LEU A 181 -3.61 24.85 2.46
CA LEU A 181 -3.80 24.33 3.80
C LEU A 181 -2.52 24.47 4.65
N PRO A 182 -2.64 24.93 5.92
CA PRO A 182 -1.51 24.94 6.84
C PRO A 182 -0.93 23.52 7.01
N GLY A 183 0.35 23.36 6.65
CA GLY A 183 1.05 22.07 6.70
C GLY A 183 0.95 21.20 5.45
N ALA A 184 0.36 21.72 4.35
CA ALA A 184 0.43 21.05 3.06
C ALA A 184 1.89 20.93 2.59
N HIS A 185 2.30 19.72 2.21
CA HIS A 185 3.65 19.51 1.66
C HIS A 185 3.79 20.22 0.31
N PRO A 186 4.93 20.87 -0.01
CA PRO A 186 5.08 21.66 -1.25
C PRO A 186 4.73 20.89 -2.53
N LEU A 187 5.10 19.61 -2.60
CA LEU A 187 4.73 18.74 -3.74
C LEU A 187 3.21 18.50 -3.84
N ALA A 188 2.53 18.33 -2.71
CA ALA A 188 1.08 18.14 -2.68
C ALA A 188 0.35 19.44 -3.06
N ALA A 189 0.84 20.59 -2.59
CA ALA A 189 0.34 21.90 -2.98
C ALA A 189 0.49 22.11 -4.50
N ARG A 190 1.67 21.84 -5.06
CA ARG A 190 1.92 21.91 -6.51
C ARG A 190 1.00 20.98 -7.30
N LEU A 191 0.74 19.77 -6.83
CA LEU A 191 -0.22 18.87 -7.48
C LEU A 191 -1.62 19.47 -7.49
N PHE A 192 -2.10 20.01 -6.37
CA PHE A 192 -3.41 20.66 -6.32
C PHE A 192 -3.49 21.91 -7.19
N GLU A 193 -2.43 22.72 -7.26
CA GLU A 193 -2.35 23.86 -8.18
C GLU A 193 -2.47 23.42 -9.64
N VAL A 194 -1.79 22.33 -10.03
CA VAL A 194 -1.92 21.74 -11.37
C VAL A 194 -3.36 21.25 -11.61
N MET A 195 -3.94 20.54 -10.64
CA MET A 195 -5.30 20.01 -10.75
C MET A 195 -6.33 21.13 -10.90
N GLU A 196 -6.19 22.22 -10.15
CA GLU A 196 -7.04 23.40 -10.25
C GLU A 196 -6.84 24.11 -11.59
N LYS A 197 -5.58 24.40 -11.96
CA LYS A 197 -5.29 25.15 -13.20
C LYS A 197 -5.81 24.43 -14.44
N LYS A 198 -5.69 23.10 -14.46
CA LYS A 198 -6.07 22.27 -15.60
C LYS A 198 -7.47 21.67 -15.48
N GLN A 199 -8.14 21.88 -14.35
CA GLN A 199 -9.44 21.28 -14.02
C GLN A 199 -9.45 19.76 -14.26
N THR A 200 -8.35 19.08 -13.91
CA THR A 200 -8.16 17.65 -14.10
C THR A 200 -7.50 17.04 -12.88
N ASN A 201 -7.94 15.85 -12.49
CA ASN A 201 -7.25 15.00 -11.52
C ASN A 201 -6.74 13.70 -12.15
N LEU A 202 -6.68 13.68 -13.50
CA LEU A 202 -6.30 12.51 -14.27
C LEU A 202 -4.80 12.23 -14.12
N CYS A 203 -4.48 11.02 -13.67
CA CYS A 203 -3.13 10.47 -13.64
C CYS A 203 -3.02 9.40 -14.73
N LEU A 204 -2.04 9.54 -15.63
CA LEU A 204 -1.75 8.56 -16.67
C LEU A 204 -0.66 7.59 -16.19
N SER A 205 -0.96 6.29 -16.20
CA SER A 205 0.04 5.24 -16.04
C SER A 205 0.56 4.81 -17.41
N ALA A 206 1.78 5.21 -17.75
CA ALA A 206 2.40 4.84 -19.02
C ALA A 206 3.26 3.58 -18.84
N ASP A 207 2.64 2.42 -18.98
CA ASP A 207 3.29 1.11 -18.83
C ASP A 207 3.91 0.63 -20.18
N VAL A 208 4.66 1.51 -20.83
CA VAL A 208 5.31 1.29 -22.13
C VAL A 208 6.77 0.93 -21.97
N THR A 209 7.35 0.24 -22.95
CA THR A 209 8.75 -0.25 -22.91
C THR A 209 9.68 0.49 -23.85
N ASP A 210 9.17 1.47 -24.59
CA ASP A 210 9.89 2.24 -25.59
C ASP A 210 9.84 3.74 -25.26
N SER A 211 10.97 4.43 -25.37
CA SER A 211 11.06 5.83 -24.98
C SER A 211 10.34 6.77 -25.95
N GLU A 212 10.28 6.45 -27.25
CA GLU A 212 9.52 7.24 -28.23
C GLU A 212 8.03 7.20 -27.91
N GLU A 213 7.51 6.01 -27.59
CA GLU A 213 6.11 5.84 -27.17
C GLU A 213 5.81 6.60 -25.87
N LEU A 214 6.70 6.52 -24.87
CA LEU A 214 6.54 7.25 -23.60
C LEU A 214 6.47 8.76 -23.83
N LEU A 215 7.39 9.30 -24.62
CA LEU A 215 7.46 10.73 -24.91
C LEU A 215 6.27 11.18 -25.77
N GLY A 216 5.84 10.36 -26.73
CA GLY A 216 4.65 10.63 -27.54
C GLY A 216 3.37 10.67 -26.70
N LEU A 217 3.22 9.77 -25.73
CA LEU A 217 2.11 9.81 -24.77
C LEU A 217 2.20 11.04 -23.86
N ALA A 218 3.39 11.36 -23.35
CA ALA A 218 3.61 12.53 -22.50
C ALA A 218 3.28 13.85 -23.21
N ASP A 219 3.59 13.96 -24.51
CA ASP A 219 3.29 15.14 -25.30
C ASP A 219 1.80 15.23 -25.69
N SER A 220 1.23 14.12 -26.19
CA SER A 220 -0.17 14.10 -26.66
C SER A 220 -1.20 14.23 -25.55
N LEU A 221 -0.97 13.58 -24.40
CA LEU A 221 -1.89 13.57 -23.26
C LEU A 221 -1.46 14.55 -22.17
N GLY A 222 -0.26 15.14 -22.29
CA GLY A 222 0.27 16.16 -21.40
C GLY A 222 -0.75 17.22 -21.00
N PRO A 223 -1.49 17.85 -21.93
CA PRO A 223 -2.50 18.87 -21.62
C PRO A 223 -3.65 18.39 -20.72
N GLU A 224 -3.98 17.10 -20.72
CA GLU A 224 -5.17 16.54 -20.06
C GLU A 224 -4.88 15.94 -18.68
N ILE A 225 -3.61 15.70 -18.36
CA ILE A 225 -3.18 14.99 -17.14
C ILE A 225 -2.55 15.93 -16.12
N CYS A 226 -2.70 15.62 -14.83
CA CYS A 226 -1.97 16.30 -13.75
C CYS A 226 -0.70 15.53 -13.34
N VAL A 227 -0.66 14.22 -13.58
CA VAL A 227 0.47 13.35 -13.25
C VAL A 227 0.70 12.35 -14.38
N LEU A 228 1.95 12.18 -14.78
CA LEU A 228 2.42 11.07 -15.60
C LEU A 228 3.21 10.12 -14.69
N LYS A 229 2.65 8.93 -14.47
CA LYS A 229 3.34 7.84 -13.79
C LYS A 229 4.15 7.03 -14.78
N THR A 230 5.42 6.87 -14.48
CA THR A 230 6.38 6.15 -15.33
C THR A 230 6.97 4.94 -14.61
N HIS A 231 7.56 4.06 -15.40
CA HIS A 231 8.40 2.95 -14.95
C HIS A 231 9.68 2.96 -15.78
N VAL A 232 10.53 3.98 -15.64
CA VAL A 232 11.67 4.16 -16.57
C VAL A 232 12.61 2.95 -16.63
N ASP A 233 12.64 2.14 -15.58
CA ASP A 233 13.44 0.91 -15.52
C ASP A 233 12.95 -0.20 -16.48
N ILE A 234 11.75 -0.10 -17.08
CA ILE A 234 11.26 -1.06 -18.11
C ILE A 234 11.54 -0.62 -19.54
N LEU A 235 12.07 0.58 -19.74
CA LEU A 235 12.38 1.11 -21.07
C LEU A 235 13.63 0.41 -21.62
N SER A 236 13.51 -0.19 -22.80
CA SER A 236 14.63 -0.92 -23.41
C SER A 236 15.78 -0.03 -23.88
N ASP A 237 15.50 1.26 -24.10
CA ASP A 237 16.38 2.26 -24.71
C ASP A 237 16.61 3.47 -23.79
N TYR A 238 16.44 3.29 -22.48
CA TYR A 238 16.57 4.37 -21.51
C TYR A 238 17.92 5.11 -21.62
N SER A 239 17.85 6.44 -21.61
CA SER A 239 19.04 7.31 -21.52
C SER A 239 18.74 8.56 -20.69
N ALA A 240 19.78 9.25 -20.24
CA ALA A 240 19.63 10.53 -19.54
C ALA A 240 18.86 11.58 -20.38
N GLY A 241 18.99 11.52 -21.71
CA GLY A 241 18.27 12.41 -22.63
C GLY A 241 16.75 12.21 -22.59
N VAL A 242 16.27 10.97 -22.37
CA VAL A 242 14.83 10.68 -22.19
C VAL A 242 14.29 11.42 -20.97
N THR A 243 15.06 11.43 -19.87
CA THR A 243 14.67 12.15 -18.65
C THR A 243 14.60 13.66 -18.86
N GLU A 244 15.53 14.23 -19.61
CA GLU A 244 15.54 15.66 -19.93
C GLU A 244 14.34 16.05 -20.79
N GLN A 245 14.03 15.25 -21.81
CA GLN A 245 12.87 15.47 -22.68
C GLN A 245 11.56 15.33 -21.90
N LEU A 246 11.44 14.32 -21.04
CA LEU A 246 10.24 14.13 -20.21
C LEU A 246 10.02 15.31 -19.25
N LYS A 247 11.09 15.85 -18.66
CA LYS A 247 11.02 17.07 -17.84
C LYS A 247 10.59 18.28 -18.65
N ALA A 248 11.13 18.45 -19.86
CA ALA A 248 10.74 19.54 -20.74
C ALA A 248 9.24 19.47 -21.10
N LEU A 249 8.71 18.28 -21.38
CA LEU A 249 7.29 18.05 -21.61
C LEU A 249 6.44 18.31 -20.36
N ALA A 250 6.90 17.88 -19.19
CA ALA A 250 6.23 18.13 -17.92
C ALA A 250 6.12 19.63 -17.61
N ASP A 251 7.19 20.38 -17.86
CA ASP A 251 7.20 21.84 -17.70
C ASP A 251 6.33 22.54 -18.77
N HIS A 252 6.37 22.07 -20.01
CA HIS A 252 5.59 22.62 -21.12
C HIS A 252 4.08 22.45 -20.93
N HIS A 253 3.64 21.24 -20.59
CA HIS A 253 2.23 20.88 -20.45
C HIS A 253 1.70 21.04 -19.02
N GLY A 254 2.58 21.30 -18.06
CA GLY A 254 2.23 21.50 -16.66
C GLY A 254 1.67 20.24 -16.00
N PHE A 255 2.43 19.15 -15.97
CA PHE A 255 2.12 17.95 -15.18
C PHE A 255 3.30 17.55 -14.29
N LEU A 256 3.05 16.67 -13.33
CA LEU A 256 4.11 16.09 -12.48
C LEU A 256 4.53 14.72 -13.00
N ILE A 257 5.83 14.41 -12.91
CA ILE A 257 6.34 13.06 -13.19
C ILE A 257 6.39 12.28 -11.88
N PHE A 258 5.82 11.09 -11.88
CA PHE A 258 5.86 10.16 -10.75
C PHE A 258 6.51 8.85 -11.18
N GLU A 259 7.77 8.65 -10.79
CA GLU A 259 8.48 7.41 -11.10
C GLU A 259 8.11 6.32 -10.08
N ASP A 260 7.45 5.28 -10.56
CA ASP A 260 6.93 4.18 -9.74
C ASP A 260 7.91 3.00 -9.72
N ARG A 261 8.89 3.09 -8.82
CA ARG A 261 9.83 1.99 -8.54
C ARG A 261 9.22 1.03 -7.53
N LYS A 262 8.78 -0.14 -8.00
CA LYS A 262 8.17 -1.15 -7.15
C LYS A 262 9.19 -2.16 -6.64
N PHE A 263 9.71 -1.91 -5.45
CA PHE A 263 10.53 -2.89 -4.75
C PHE A 263 9.60 -3.78 -3.90
N ALA A 264 9.46 -5.07 -4.27
CA ALA A 264 8.60 -6.08 -3.61
C ALA A 264 7.10 -6.15 -3.99
N ASP A 265 6.75 -5.88 -5.25
CA ASP A 265 5.44 -6.24 -5.83
C ASP A 265 5.59 -7.48 -6.76
N ILE A 266 4.50 -8.19 -7.09
CA ILE A 266 4.51 -9.44 -7.90
C ILE A 266 3.79 -9.30 -9.25
N GLY A 267 3.66 -8.07 -9.75
CA GLY A 267 3.05 -7.76 -11.04
C GLY A 267 3.96 -7.94 -12.26
N ASN A 268 3.38 -8.00 -13.46
CA ASN A 268 4.12 -8.11 -14.73
C ASN A 268 5.11 -6.96 -14.94
N THR A 269 4.75 -5.74 -14.52
CA THR A 269 5.64 -4.57 -14.55
C THR A 269 6.86 -4.76 -13.67
N VAL A 270 6.70 -5.39 -12.52
CA VAL A 270 7.82 -5.66 -11.60
C VAL A 270 8.78 -6.69 -12.19
N LYS A 271 8.24 -7.73 -12.85
CA LYS A 271 9.08 -8.68 -13.61
C LYS A 271 9.91 -7.96 -14.66
N LYS A 272 9.31 -7.06 -15.44
CA LYS A 272 10.03 -6.23 -16.42
C LYS A 272 11.07 -5.30 -15.76
N GLN A 273 10.75 -4.68 -14.62
CA GLN A 273 11.69 -3.82 -13.88
C GLN A 273 12.92 -4.59 -13.36
N TYR A 274 12.75 -5.86 -12.98
CA TYR A 274 13.88 -6.72 -12.57
C TYR A 274 14.70 -7.24 -13.77
N GLU A 275 14.06 -7.49 -14.90
CA GLU A 275 14.71 -7.96 -16.14
C GLU A 275 15.46 -6.82 -16.86
N GLY A 276 14.94 -5.58 -16.77
CA GLY A 276 15.47 -4.37 -17.42
C GLY A 276 16.74 -3.79 -16.80
N ASN A 277 17.49 -4.55 -16.00
CA ASN A 277 18.73 -4.09 -15.36
C ASN A 277 19.66 -3.41 -16.37
N CYS A 278 19.73 -2.08 -16.30
CA CYS A 278 20.69 -1.25 -17.00
C CYS A 278 22.09 -1.73 -16.65
N GLY A 279 22.69 -2.49 -17.56
CA GLY A 279 24.10 -2.80 -17.53
C GLY A 279 24.91 -1.53 -17.77
N ASN A 280 25.24 -0.81 -16.70
CA ASN A 280 26.58 -0.28 -16.42
C ASN A 280 26.55 0.54 -15.12
N GLY A 281 27.50 0.24 -14.24
CA GLY A 281 27.66 0.86 -12.94
C GLY A 281 27.72 2.38 -13.01
N GLY A 282 26.70 3.03 -12.48
CA GLY A 282 26.67 4.45 -12.19
C GLY A 282 25.69 4.68 -11.06
N SER A 283 26.20 4.87 -9.85
CA SER A 283 25.43 5.34 -8.71
C SER A 283 24.85 6.72 -9.03
N SER A 284 23.62 6.78 -9.56
CA SER A 284 22.88 8.02 -9.73
C SER A 284 22.27 8.40 -8.38
N ASN A 285 22.99 9.21 -7.62
CA ASN A 285 22.45 9.96 -6.49
C ASN A 285 21.34 10.89 -7.01
N PHE A 286 20.08 10.47 -6.86
CA PHE A 286 18.93 11.35 -7.03
C PHE A 286 18.81 12.24 -5.80
N HIS A 287 19.38 13.43 -5.87
CA HIS A 287 18.96 14.55 -5.01
C HIS A 287 17.83 15.27 -5.72
N PHE A 288 16.59 15.06 -5.25
CA PHE A 288 15.56 16.08 -5.42
C PHE A 288 15.98 17.26 -4.55
N ARG A 289 16.40 18.37 -5.18
CA ARG A 289 16.52 19.64 -4.46
C ARG A 289 15.12 20.04 -4.02
N ALA A 290 14.99 20.23 -2.70
CA ALA A 290 13.81 20.69 -1.99
C ALA A 290 13.34 22.07 -2.46
#